data_AF-A0A7S1H4W4-F1
#
_entry.id   AF-A0A7S1H4W4-F1
#
_cell.length_a   1.000
_cell.length_b   1.000
_cell.length_c   1.000
_cell.angle_alpha   90.00
_cell.angle_beta   90.00
_cell.angle_gamma   90.00
#
_symmetry.space_group_name_H-M   'P 1'
#
loop_
_entity.id
_entity.type
_entity.pdbx_description
1 polymer ?
#
loop_
_entity_poly.entity_id
_entity_poly.type
_entity_poly.pdbx_seq_one_letter_code
_entity_poly.pdbx_strand_id
1 'polypeptide(L)'
;WIGLLCAAYAEVLQMLSPLGDELGVPVEQFIAAGSSLLEKDVVPASDITLTYTKWSEIKSACGSSRENGGMHFSQAVPAGDFLCTGVGHKIKDKAVLLKNGDIAGTMVDFDDRSISVKTKFY
;
A
#
# COMPACT_ATOMS: atom_id res chain seq x y z
N TRP A 1 -7.39 0.10 -8.35
CA TRP A 1 -7.57 -0.41 -6.98
C TRP A 1 -6.33 -0.13 -6.13
N ILE A 2 -6.00 1.14 -5.88
CA ILE A 2 -4.77 1.48 -5.13
C ILE A 2 -4.92 1.27 -3.62
N GLY A 3 -6.15 1.29 -3.09
CA GLY A 3 -6.42 0.92 -1.69
C GLY A 3 -5.98 -0.51 -1.35
N LEU A 4 -6.14 -1.44 -2.30
CA LEU A 4 -5.65 -2.82 -2.17
C LEU A 4 -4.13 -2.89 -1.99
N LEU A 5 -3.40 -2.11 -2.79
CA LEU A 5 -1.94 -2.09 -2.72
C LEU A 5 -1.48 -1.53 -1.37
N CYS A 6 -2.13 -0.47 -0.89
CA CYS A 6 -1.84 0.12 0.41
C CYS A 6 -2.17 -0.81 1.57
N ALA A 7 -3.26 -1.57 1.49
CA ALA A 7 -3.63 -2.57 2.48
C ALA A 7 -2.58 -3.70 2.57
N ALA A 8 -2.26 -4.32 1.43
CA ALA A 8 -1.27 -5.39 1.38
C ALA A 8 0.13 -4.91 1.81
N TYR A 9 0.52 -3.70 1.42
CA TYR A 9 1.79 -3.09 1.81
C TYR A 9 1.88 -2.86 3.32
N ALA A 10 0.85 -2.25 3.92
CA ALA A 10 0.79 -2.04 5.35
C ALA A 10 0.82 -3.36 6.14
N GLU A 11 0.08 -4.38 5.69
CA GLU A 11 0.05 -5.71 6.30
C GLU A 11 1.45 -6.37 6.28
N VAL A 12 2.16 -6.31 5.15
CA VAL A 12 3.54 -6.83 5.06
C VAL A 12 4.47 -6.11 6.02
N LEU A 13 4.41 -4.78 6.08
CA LEU A 13 5.29 -4.01 6.94
C LEU A 13 4.98 -4.19 8.43
N GLN A 14 3.71 -4.32 8.79
CA GLN A 14 3.30 -4.71 10.14
C GLN A 14 3.88 -6.06 10.56
N MET A 15 3.93 -7.04 9.64
CA MET A 15 4.50 -8.35 9.96
C MET A 15 6.02 -8.39 10.03
N LEU A 16 6.71 -7.54 9.25
CA LEU A 16 8.17 -7.54 9.14
C LEU A 16 8.83 -6.54 10.09
N SER A 17 8.10 -5.49 10.49
CA SER A 17 8.56 -4.52 11.47
C SER A 17 8.61 -5.13 12.86
N PRO A 18 9.72 -4.97 13.62
CA PRO A 18 9.75 -5.36 15.03
C PRO A 18 8.79 -4.51 15.89
N LEU A 19 8.30 -3.39 15.37
CA LEU A 19 7.37 -2.49 16.03
C LEU A 19 5.90 -2.74 15.64
N GLY A 20 5.64 -3.73 14.78
CA GLY A 20 4.30 -4.00 14.29
C GLY A 20 3.74 -2.82 13.49
N ASP A 21 2.57 -2.32 13.90
CA ASP A 21 1.89 -1.20 13.25
C ASP A 21 2.53 0.17 13.50
N GLU A 22 3.38 0.30 14.50
CA GLU A 22 4.09 1.55 14.78
C GLU A 22 5.26 1.76 13.81
N LEU A 23 5.44 2.99 13.33
CA LEU A 23 6.56 3.37 12.45
C LEU A 23 7.88 3.56 13.19
N GLY A 24 7.84 3.83 14.50
CA GLY A 24 9.00 4.16 15.33
C GLY A 24 9.60 5.55 15.10
N VAL A 25 9.50 6.06 13.88
CA VAL A 25 9.76 7.47 13.50
C VAL A 25 8.58 7.96 12.68
N PRO A 26 7.98 9.13 12.99
CA PRO A 26 6.89 9.66 12.19
C PRO A 26 7.29 9.86 10.73
N VAL A 27 6.39 9.49 9.82
CA VAL A 27 6.50 9.85 8.40
C VAL A 27 5.81 11.18 8.21
N GLU A 28 6.58 12.18 7.80
CA GLU A 28 6.08 13.53 7.55
C GLU A 28 6.17 13.86 6.06
N GLN A 29 5.06 14.37 5.50
CA GLN A 29 4.99 14.89 4.15
C GLN A 29 4.66 16.38 4.20
N PHE A 30 5.65 17.20 3.90
CA PHE A 30 5.47 18.62 3.69
C PHE A 30 4.85 18.89 2.31
N ILE A 31 3.88 19.80 2.27
CA ILE A 31 3.17 20.26 1.07
C ILE A 31 3.12 21.78 1.14
N ALA A 32 3.84 22.45 0.23
CA ALA A 32 3.90 23.90 0.22
C ALA A 32 2.58 24.54 -0.23
N ALA A 33 2.29 25.74 0.25
CA ALA A 33 1.19 26.57 -0.24
C ALA A 33 1.22 26.72 -1.77
N GLY A 34 0.05 26.65 -2.41
CA GLY A 34 -0.11 26.80 -3.86
C GLY A 34 0.50 25.69 -4.73
N SER A 35 1.02 24.61 -4.15
CA SER A 35 1.77 23.56 -4.89
C SER A 35 0.91 22.54 -5.65
N SER A 36 -0.43 22.64 -5.59
CA SER A 36 -1.33 21.73 -6.31
C SER A 36 -1.11 21.78 -7.82
N LEU A 37 -1.01 20.63 -8.47
CA LEU A 37 -0.91 20.54 -9.93
C LEU A 37 -2.23 20.91 -10.62
N LEU A 38 -3.36 20.67 -9.95
CA LEU A 38 -4.72 20.88 -10.47
C LEU A 38 -5.20 22.31 -10.21
N GLU A 39 -4.88 22.86 -9.04
CA GLU A 39 -5.30 24.19 -8.58
C GLU A 39 -4.06 25.01 -8.18
N LYS A 40 -3.20 25.25 -9.18
CA LYS A 40 -1.91 25.94 -9.01
C LYS A 40 -2.07 27.30 -8.34
N ASP A 41 -1.11 27.65 -7.49
CA ASP A 41 -0.98 28.92 -6.77
C ASP A 41 -2.13 29.24 -5.79
N VAL A 42 -3.14 28.37 -5.70
CA VAL A 42 -4.33 28.56 -4.85
C VAL A 42 -4.41 27.48 -3.78
N VAL A 43 -4.14 26.22 -4.12
CA VAL A 43 -4.26 25.08 -3.19
C VAL A 43 -2.90 24.44 -2.95
N PRO A 44 -2.54 24.11 -1.70
CA PRO A 44 -3.23 24.50 -0.46
C PRO A 44 -3.06 26.00 -0.15
N ALA A 45 -4.00 26.59 0.60
CA ALA A 45 -3.97 28.02 0.93
C ALA A 45 -2.81 28.42 1.88
N SER A 46 -2.25 27.43 2.58
CA SER A 46 -1.08 27.56 3.45
C SER A 46 -0.26 26.28 3.36
N ASP A 47 0.97 26.31 3.88
CA ASP A 47 1.77 25.10 4.04
C ASP A 47 1.02 24.07 4.91
N ILE A 48 1.14 22.79 4.53
CA ILE A 48 0.56 21.66 5.23
C ILE A 48 1.67 20.64 5.49
N THR A 49 1.67 20.08 6.70
CA THR A 49 2.46 18.87 7.00
C THR A 49 1.49 17.75 7.37
N LEU A 50 1.52 16.67 6.60
CA LEU A 50 0.84 15.43 6.95
C LEU A 50 1.80 14.58 7.79
N THR A 51 1.36 14.13 8.96
CA THR A 51 2.17 13.30 9.86
C THR A 51 1.47 11.99 10.13
N TYR A 52 2.20 10.88 9.96
CA TYR A 52 1.72 9.54 10.25
C TYR A 52 2.66 8.85 11.24
N THR A 53 2.08 8.11 12.18
CA THR A 53 2.82 7.35 13.20
C THR A 53 2.65 5.84 13.04
N LYS A 54 1.64 5.42 12.27
CA LYS A 54 1.31 4.01 12.05
C LYS A 54 1.14 3.63 10.59
N TRP A 55 1.41 2.37 10.26
CA TRP A 55 1.14 1.81 8.93
C TRP A 55 -0.36 1.81 8.61
N SER A 56 -1.22 1.55 9.61
CA SER A 56 -2.67 1.60 9.48
C SER A 56 -3.22 2.98 9.14
N GLU A 57 -2.59 4.05 9.63
CA GLU A 57 -2.94 5.44 9.29
C GLU A 57 -2.60 5.75 7.83
N ILE A 58 -1.40 5.35 7.38
CA ILE A 58 -0.97 5.50 5.98
C ILE A 58 -1.90 4.73 5.04
N LYS A 59 -2.24 3.49 5.40
CA LYS A 59 -3.22 2.67 4.67
C LYS A 59 -4.55 3.41 4.54
N SER A 60 -5.08 3.91 5.65
CA SER A 60 -6.38 4.60 5.68
C SER A 60 -6.36 5.87 4.83
N ALA A 61 -5.32 6.71 4.97
CA ALA A 61 -5.16 7.91 4.16
C ALA A 61 -5.04 7.61 2.66
N CYS A 62 -4.32 6.55 2.29
CA CYS A 62 -4.23 6.09 0.91
C CYS A 62 -5.61 5.68 0.36
N GLY A 63 -6.39 4.90 1.12
CA GLY A 63 -7.75 4.53 0.75
C GLY A 63 -8.66 5.74 0.57
N SER A 64 -8.75 6.60 1.59
CA SER A 64 -9.59 7.80 1.58
C SER A 64 -9.20 8.80 0.51
N SER A 65 -7.93 8.88 0.11
CA SER A 65 -7.49 9.76 -0.99
C SER A 65 -8.24 9.51 -2.30
N ARG A 66 -8.76 8.30 -2.51
CA ARG A 66 -9.47 7.92 -3.73
C ARG A 66 -10.92 8.32 -3.71
N GLU A 67 -11.51 8.34 -2.52
CA GLU A 67 -12.82 8.93 -2.30
C GLU A 67 -12.74 10.46 -2.41
N ASN A 68 -11.76 11.08 -1.73
CA ASN A 68 -11.53 12.53 -1.78
C ASN A 68 -11.27 13.04 -3.19
N GLY A 69 -10.54 12.25 -4.01
CA GLY A 69 -10.30 12.55 -5.42
C GLY A 69 -11.47 12.21 -6.36
N GLY A 70 -12.62 11.78 -5.84
CA GLY A 70 -13.82 11.46 -6.63
C GLY A 70 -13.73 10.20 -7.49
N MET A 71 -12.76 9.32 -7.22
CA MET A 71 -12.49 8.12 -8.03
C MET A 71 -13.15 6.85 -7.49
N HIS A 72 -13.49 6.82 -6.20
CA HIS A 72 -14.11 5.67 -5.54
C HIS A 72 -15.26 6.10 -4.64
N PHE A 73 -16.33 5.29 -4.58
CA PHE A 73 -17.41 5.48 -3.61
C PHE A 73 -16.94 5.11 -2.20
N SER A 74 -17.56 5.71 -1.17
CA SER A 74 -17.22 5.47 0.23
C SER A 74 -17.19 3.98 0.62
N GLN A 75 -18.08 3.16 0.05
CA GLN A 75 -18.13 1.72 0.31
C GLN A 75 -17.02 0.92 -0.39
N ALA A 76 -16.35 1.48 -1.39
CA ALA A 76 -15.29 0.78 -2.11
C ALA A 76 -14.01 0.64 -1.28
N VAL A 77 -13.73 1.59 -0.39
CA VAL A 77 -12.55 1.54 0.50
C VAL A 77 -12.63 0.36 1.50
N PRO A 78 -13.68 0.23 2.35
CA PRO A 78 -13.78 -0.90 3.27
C PRO A 78 -13.96 -2.24 2.55
N ALA A 79 -14.66 -2.27 1.41
CA ALA A 79 -14.77 -3.50 0.61
C ALA A 79 -13.41 -3.93 0.05
N GLY A 80 -12.61 -2.98 -0.43
CA GLY A 80 -11.24 -3.23 -0.87
C GLY A 80 -10.40 -3.79 0.25
N ASP A 81 -10.38 -3.14 1.41
CA ASP A 81 -9.65 -3.61 2.59
C ASP A 81 -10.01 -5.04 2.97
N PHE A 82 -11.31 -5.37 3.00
CA PHE A 82 -11.77 -6.72 3.30
C PHE A 82 -11.23 -7.75 2.31
N LEU A 83 -11.34 -7.48 1.01
CA LEU A 83 -10.82 -8.36 -0.05
C LEU A 83 -9.31 -8.61 0.03
N CYS A 84 -8.56 -7.70 0.65
CA CYS A 84 -7.10 -7.76 0.73
C CYS A 84 -6.57 -8.46 1.97
N THR A 85 -7.44 -8.78 2.93
CA THR A 85 -7.04 -9.42 4.18
C THR A 85 -6.29 -10.73 3.88
N GLY A 86 -5.08 -10.88 4.42
CA GLY A 86 -4.26 -12.07 4.24
C GLY A 86 -3.45 -12.13 2.94
N VAL A 87 -3.56 -11.14 2.05
CA VAL A 87 -2.70 -11.05 0.86
C VAL A 87 -1.24 -10.85 1.27
N GLY A 88 -0.99 -9.99 2.26
CA GLY A 88 0.35 -9.77 2.80
C GLY A 88 0.96 -11.04 3.38
N HIS A 89 0.18 -11.87 4.07
CA HIS A 89 0.63 -13.17 4.56
C HIS A 89 1.11 -14.08 3.42
N LYS A 90 0.34 -14.18 2.33
CA LYS A 90 0.74 -14.96 1.14
C LYS A 90 2.04 -14.43 0.53
N ILE A 91 2.22 -13.11 0.46
CA ILE A 91 3.45 -12.47 -0.03
C ILE A 91 4.64 -12.83 0.88
N LYS A 92 4.47 -12.71 2.20
CA LYS A 92 5.51 -13.05 3.18
C LYS A 92 5.92 -14.52 3.07
N ASP A 93 4.96 -15.43 3.02
CA ASP A 93 5.24 -16.87 2.95
C ASP A 93 6.08 -17.21 1.71
N LYS A 94 5.72 -16.63 0.56
CA LYS A 94 6.49 -16.76 -0.68
C LYS A 94 7.89 -16.14 -0.57
N ALA A 95 8.01 -14.98 0.04
CA ALA A 95 9.30 -14.33 0.28
C ALA A 95 10.21 -15.17 1.19
N VAL A 96 9.65 -15.83 2.21
CA VAL A 96 10.40 -16.73 3.11
C VAL A 96 10.94 -17.95 2.36
N LEU A 97 10.14 -18.56 1.48
CA LEU A 97 10.60 -19.66 0.63
C LEU A 97 11.79 -19.23 -0.24
N LEU A 98 11.68 -18.08 -0.91
CA LEU A 98 12.77 -17.54 -1.73
C LEU A 98 14.02 -17.25 -0.89
N LYS A 99 13.87 -16.65 0.29
CA LYS A 99 14.99 -16.37 1.22
C LYS A 99 15.74 -17.65 1.62
N ASN A 100 15.03 -18.77 1.70
CA ASN A 100 15.58 -20.08 2.04
C ASN A 100 16.12 -20.86 0.83
N GLY A 101 16.13 -20.26 -0.37
CA GLY A 101 16.57 -20.90 -1.60
C GLY A 101 15.53 -21.82 -2.27
N ASP A 102 14.28 -21.80 -1.81
CA ASP A 102 13.19 -22.58 -2.40
C ASP A 102 12.48 -21.81 -3.52
N ILE A 103 12.65 -22.29 -4.76
CA ILE A 103 12.06 -21.69 -5.96
C ILE A 103 10.52 -21.76 -5.99
N ALA A 104 9.88 -22.57 -5.15
CA ALA A 104 8.42 -22.59 -5.00
C ALA A 104 7.85 -21.26 -4.48
N GLY A 105 8.71 -20.40 -3.92
CA GLY A 105 8.40 -19.02 -3.57
C GLY A 105 8.21 -18.08 -4.77
N THR A 106 8.63 -18.47 -5.98
CA THR A 106 8.42 -17.66 -7.19
C THR A 106 6.92 -17.58 -7.53
N MET A 107 6.43 -16.35 -7.80
CA MET A 107 5.03 -16.10 -8.19
C MET A 107 4.84 -16.01 -9.71
N VAL A 108 5.93 -15.77 -10.43
CA VAL A 108 5.98 -15.64 -11.88
C VAL A 108 7.19 -16.40 -12.40
N ASP A 109 7.04 -17.03 -13.55
CA ASP A 109 8.16 -17.41 -14.40
C ASP A 109 8.47 -16.22 -15.31
N PHE A 110 9.72 -15.77 -15.27
CA PHE A 110 10.26 -14.81 -16.21
C PHE A 110 11.06 -15.58 -17.26
N ASP A 111 10.59 -15.54 -18.50
CA ASP A 111 11.38 -15.80 -19.70
C ASP A 111 11.68 -14.45 -20.36
N ASP A 112 12.77 -14.34 -21.12
CA ASP A 112 13.21 -13.13 -21.82
C ASP A 112 12.13 -12.52 -22.74
N ARG A 113 11.06 -13.29 -23.02
CA ARG A 113 9.97 -12.91 -23.93
C ARG A 113 8.59 -12.92 -23.29
N SER A 114 8.44 -13.42 -22.07
CA SER A 114 7.12 -13.54 -21.44
C SER A 114 7.16 -13.59 -19.92
N ILE A 115 6.11 -13.03 -19.32
CA ILE A 115 5.79 -13.18 -17.90
C ILE A 115 4.61 -14.12 -17.82
N SER A 116 4.82 -15.33 -17.28
CA SER A 116 3.72 -16.25 -16.97
C SER A 116 3.55 -16.35 -15.47
N VAL A 117 2.37 -16.01 -14.98
CA VAL A 117 2.00 -16.26 -13.58
C VAL A 117 1.97 -17.77 -13.38
N LYS A 118 2.71 -18.28 -12.38
CA LYS A 118 2.64 -19.69 -11.99
C LYS A 118 1.23 -19.95 -11.49
N THR A 119 0.35 -20.48 -12.35
CA THR A 119 -1.03 -20.78 -12.00
C THR A 119 -1.05 -21.70 -10.79
N LYS A 120 -1.76 -21.30 -9.72
CA LYS A 120 -2.37 -22.25 -8.79
C LYS A 120 -3.79 -21.84 -8.43
N PHE A 121 -4.63 -22.86 -8.50
CA PHE A 121 -6.07 -22.94 -8.31
C PHE A 121 -6.53 -22.32 -6.98
N TYR A 122 -7.70 -21.69 -7.05
CA TYR A 122 -8.47 -21.16 -5.92
C TYR A 122 -8.88 -22.26 -4.94
#